data_AF-A0A2N8MKQ0-F1
#
_entry.id   AF-A0A2N8MKQ0-F1
#
_cell.length_a   1.000
_cell.length_b   1.000
_cell.length_c   1.000
_cell.angle_alpha   90.00
_cell.angle_beta   90.00
_cell.angle_gamma   90.00
#
_symmetry.space_group_name_H-M   'P 1'
#
loop_
_entity.id
_entity.type
_entity.pdbx_description
1 polymer ?
#
loop_
_entity_poly.entity_id
_entity_poly.type
_entity_poly.pdbx_seq_one_letter_code
_entity_poly.pdbx_strand_id
1 'polypeptide(L)'
;MLSSLLPGLRELRAPLAAGYVWLLGLWLVFRPGLPPPGQASGVYRDLLDLGSWSGKAAVFAAATFAAYLLGTMSLAITHWLDTIVTPLFRRSKLQGIAWLEPKYRGRRLILRALRDAVLNKLSDRFLTDEAFRDKVLSHVSGLQDFARRAGQELPEIVAGVRGGDHRRRAMDDYLHRWHLLGTVVRLDAYVESAKEDLDYVGPRLLGREDQLYGEYDRQNAEGSLRIGLFLPLAFLVAVLALRVSPWCLPALIVPVTLLYLGSSSWAAAEQNLAVALAAERVESPTLELLKSADVEFVPFELLVLGRVVPGYSAGYPNARAPRETQGRIATVAPSKSMPKPKF
;
A
#
# COMPACT_ATOMS: atom_id res chain seq x y z
N MET A 1 23.43 -10.37 -23.20
CA MET A 1 22.40 -11.32 -23.69
C MET A 1 21.98 -12.37 -22.66
N LEU A 2 22.81 -12.79 -21.70
CA LEU A 2 22.34 -13.63 -20.58
C LEU A 2 21.50 -12.85 -19.55
N SER A 3 21.75 -11.55 -19.38
CA SER A 3 21.01 -10.68 -18.45
C SER A 3 19.52 -10.54 -18.76
N SER A 4 19.11 -10.69 -20.03
CA SER A 4 17.72 -10.62 -20.47
C SER A 4 16.95 -11.94 -20.30
N LEU A 5 17.62 -13.07 -20.07
CA LEU A 5 16.99 -14.35 -19.72
C LEU A 5 16.79 -14.53 -18.20
N LEU A 6 17.41 -13.66 -17.39
CA LEU A 6 17.31 -13.70 -15.94
C LEU A 6 15.93 -13.33 -15.35
N PRO A 7 15.06 -12.50 -15.96
CA PRO A 7 13.78 -12.14 -15.36
C PRO A 7 12.92 -13.38 -15.04
N GLY A 8 12.78 -14.30 -16.02
CA GLY A 8 12.02 -15.54 -15.81
C GLY A 8 12.63 -16.46 -14.74
N LEU A 9 13.96 -16.53 -14.62
CA LEU A 9 14.61 -17.30 -13.55
C LEU A 9 14.37 -16.70 -12.16
N ARG A 10 14.18 -15.38 -12.04
CA ARG A 10 13.89 -14.73 -10.76
C ARG A 10 12.49 -15.08 -10.26
N GLU A 11 11.52 -15.23 -11.15
CA GLU A 11 10.16 -15.63 -10.78
C GLU A 11 10.10 -17.09 -10.32
N LEU A 12 10.93 -17.97 -10.88
CA LEU A 12 10.98 -19.39 -10.50
C LEU A 12 11.61 -19.63 -9.12
N ARG A 13 12.48 -18.73 -8.64
CA ARG A 13 13.22 -18.93 -7.38
C ARG A 13 12.31 -18.99 -6.15
N ALA A 14 11.27 -18.16 -6.11
CA ALA A 14 10.35 -18.06 -4.99
C ALA A 14 9.50 -19.33 -4.80
N PRO A 15 8.78 -19.84 -5.81
CA PRO A 15 8.05 -21.09 -5.68
C PRO A 15 8.99 -22.27 -5.44
N LEU A 16 10.13 -22.36 -6.11
CA LEU A 16 11.07 -23.46 -5.86
C LEU A 16 11.59 -23.46 -4.41
N ALA A 17 12.04 -22.31 -3.90
CA ALA A 17 12.53 -22.21 -2.53
C ALA A 17 11.44 -22.56 -1.51
N ALA A 18 10.23 -21.99 -1.64
CA ALA A 18 9.09 -22.32 -0.79
C ALA A 18 8.74 -23.81 -0.86
N GLY A 19 8.74 -24.38 -2.06
CA GLY A 19 8.50 -25.79 -2.32
C GLY A 19 9.49 -26.73 -1.65
N TYR A 20 10.78 -26.45 -1.75
CA TYR A 20 11.81 -27.27 -1.10
C TYR A 20 11.70 -27.21 0.42
N VAL A 21 11.36 -26.06 1.00
CA VAL A 21 11.12 -25.93 2.45
C VAL A 21 9.90 -26.77 2.86
N TRP A 22 8.82 -26.76 2.07
CA TRP A 22 7.66 -27.64 2.29
C TRP A 22 8.03 -29.12 2.23
N LEU A 23 8.72 -29.55 1.17
CA LEU A 23 9.14 -30.94 1.02
C LEU A 23 10.02 -31.39 2.19
N LEU A 24 10.92 -30.54 2.67
CA LEU A 24 11.75 -30.83 3.84
C LEU A 24 10.89 -30.98 5.11
N GLY A 25 9.95 -30.08 5.34
CA GLY A 25 9.03 -30.17 6.48
C GLY A 25 8.18 -31.44 6.43
N LEU A 26 7.61 -31.76 5.26
CA LEU A 26 6.82 -32.98 5.05
C LEU A 26 7.67 -34.23 5.25
N TRP A 27 8.91 -34.25 4.73
CA TRP A 27 9.85 -35.34 4.96
C TRP A 27 10.10 -35.57 6.45
N LEU A 28 10.32 -34.52 7.24
CA LEU A 28 10.52 -34.64 8.69
C LEU A 28 9.26 -35.14 9.42
N VAL A 29 8.07 -34.77 8.95
CA VAL A 29 6.80 -35.27 9.50
C VAL A 29 6.63 -36.76 9.21
N PHE A 30 6.84 -37.19 7.96
CA PHE A 30 6.50 -38.56 7.55
C PHE A 30 7.63 -39.58 7.76
N ARG A 31 8.90 -39.16 7.79
CA ARG A 31 10.07 -40.06 7.87
C ARG A 31 9.94 -41.15 8.96
N PRO A 32 9.51 -40.87 10.20
CA PRO A 32 9.41 -41.90 11.24
C PRO A 32 8.33 -42.97 10.98
N GLY A 33 7.36 -42.69 10.11
CA GLY A 33 6.31 -43.64 9.73
C GLY A 33 6.62 -44.41 8.44
N LEU A 34 7.70 -44.08 7.72
CA LEU A 34 8.05 -44.77 6.48
C LEU A 34 8.75 -46.10 6.80
N PRO A 35 8.26 -47.24 6.28
CA PRO A 35 8.92 -48.52 6.48
C PRO A 35 10.29 -48.52 5.78
N PRO A 36 11.28 -49.27 6.31
CA PRO A 36 12.55 -49.44 5.63
C PRO A 36 12.33 -50.10 4.26
N PRO A 37 13.21 -49.88 3.26
CA PRO A 37 12.99 -50.35 1.88
C PRO A 37 12.68 -51.84 1.75
N GLY A 38 13.22 -52.70 2.63
CA GLY A 38 12.95 -54.14 2.63
C GLY A 38 11.59 -54.56 3.19
N GLN A 39 10.85 -53.66 3.83
CA GLN A 39 9.53 -53.91 4.43
C GLN A 39 8.43 -53.06 3.78
N ALA A 40 8.74 -52.30 2.74
CA ALA A 40 7.77 -51.50 2.02
C ALA A 40 6.75 -52.40 1.31
N SER A 41 5.47 -52.07 1.42
CA SER A 41 4.38 -52.74 0.71
C SER A 41 3.41 -51.71 0.10
N GLY A 42 2.63 -52.15 -0.90
CA GLY A 42 1.66 -51.32 -1.62
C GLY A 42 2.31 -50.14 -2.38
N VAL A 43 1.58 -49.02 -2.45
CA VAL A 43 1.94 -47.83 -3.24
C VAL A 43 3.34 -47.29 -2.92
N TYR A 44 3.79 -47.38 -1.66
CA TYR A 44 5.11 -46.90 -1.29
C TYR A 44 6.23 -47.74 -1.93
N ARG A 45 6.05 -49.07 -2.04
CA ARG A 45 6.99 -49.94 -2.74
C ARG A 45 7.01 -49.62 -4.23
N ASP A 46 5.84 -49.43 -4.85
CA ASP A 46 5.74 -49.09 -6.27
C ASP A 46 6.47 -47.77 -6.58
N LEU A 47 6.40 -46.77 -5.69
CA LEU A 47 7.12 -45.51 -5.83
C LEU A 47 8.65 -45.69 -5.68
N LEU A 48 9.11 -46.54 -4.76
CA LEU A 48 10.53 -46.86 -4.61
C LEU A 48 11.07 -47.59 -5.85
N ASP A 49 10.32 -48.57 -6.35
CA ASP A 49 10.67 -49.35 -7.53
C ASP A 49 10.70 -48.44 -8.77
N LEU A 50 9.70 -47.57 -8.96
CA LEU A 50 9.68 -46.56 -10.03
C LEU A 50 10.87 -45.61 -9.95
N GLY A 51 11.25 -45.19 -8.75
CA GLY A 51 12.41 -44.33 -8.52
C GLY A 51 13.73 -45.02 -8.86
N SER A 52 13.84 -46.32 -8.58
CA SER A 52 15.00 -47.13 -8.94
C SER A 52 15.11 -47.34 -10.46
N TRP A 53 13.98 -47.53 -11.15
CA TRP A 53 13.93 -47.75 -12.60
C TRP A 53 14.21 -46.46 -13.39
N SER A 54 13.64 -45.34 -12.95
CA SER A 54 13.78 -44.05 -13.64
C SER A 54 15.16 -43.41 -13.46
N GLY A 55 15.91 -43.85 -12.45
CA GLY A 55 17.22 -43.31 -12.11
C GLY A 55 17.16 -42.02 -11.27
N LYS A 56 18.28 -41.71 -10.60
CA LYS A 56 18.39 -40.58 -9.66
C LYS A 56 18.05 -39.23 -10.30
N ALA A 57 18.41 -39.04 -11.58
CA ALA A 57 18.15 -37.79 -12.30
C ALA A 57 16.64 -37.55 -12.50
N ALA A 58 15.89 -38.58 -12.89
CA ALA A 58 14.44 -38.46 -13.08
C ALA A 58 13.72 -38.22 -11.74
N VAL A 59 14.12 -38.92 -10.68
CA VAL A 59 13.58 -38.70 -9.32
C VAL A 59 13.85 -37.28 -8.85
N PHE A 60 15.06 -36.76 -9.07
CA PHE A 60 15.40 -35.38 -8.75
C PHE A 60 14.52 -34.39 -9.54
N ALA A 61 14.38 -34.58 -10.85
CA ALA A 61 13.52 -33.74 -11.68
C ALA A 61 12.05 -33.76 -11.20
N ALA A 62 11.51 -34.94 -10.88
CA ALA A 62 10.16 -35.09 -10.34
C ALA A 62 10.01 -34.39 -8.98
N ALA A 63 11.00 -34.51 -8.09
CA ALA A 63 11.00 -33.82 -6.79
C ALA A 63 11.06 -32.29 -6.95
N THR A 64 11.90 -31.79 -7.86
CA THR A 64 11.97 -30.35 -8.20
C THR A 64 10.63 -29.84 -8.76
N PHE A 65 9.99 -30.62 -9.63
CA PHE A 65 8.67 -30.28 -10.16
C PHE A 65 7.60 -30.26 -9.06
N ALA A 66 7.59 -31.25 -8.18
CA ALA A 66 6.70 -31.28 -7.02
C ALA A 66 6.95 -30.08 -6.07
N ALA A 67 8.21 -29.73 -5.84
CA ALA A 67 8.57 -28.53 -5.08
C ALA A 67 7.97 -27.27 -5.74
N TYR A 68 8.16 -27.10 -7.04
CA TYR A 68 7.59 -25.96 -7.77
C TYR A 68 6.06 -25.88 -7.62
N LEU A 69 5.34 -27.00 -7.78
CA LEU A 69 3.88 -27.03 -7.61
C LEU A 69 3.45 -26.67 -6.19
N LEU A 70 4.07 -27.27 -5.17
CA LEU A 70 3.76 -26.95 -3.77
C LEU A 70 4.07 -25.48 -3.45
N GLY A 71 5.18 -24.96 -3.98
CA GLY A 71 5.57 -23.57 -3.81
C GLY A 71 4.62 -22.58 -4.45
N THR A 72 4.19 -22.83 -5.69
CA THR A 72 3.21 -21.97 -6.39
C THR A 72 1.87 -21.95 -5.66
N MET A 73 1.38 -23.10 -5.19
CA MET A 73 0.18 -23.17 -4.35
C MET A 73 0.36 -22.43 -3.02
N SER A 74 1.52 -22.58 -2.37
CA SER A 74 1.84 -21.89 -1.11
C SER A 74 1.87 -20.37 -1.28
N LEU A 75 2.40 -19.86 -2.39
CA LEU A 75 2.41 -18.44 -2.70
C LEU A 75 1.00 -17.89 -2.81
N ALA A 76 0.12 -18.57 -3.57
CA ALA A 76 -1.28 -18.18 -3.71
C ALA A 76 -2.01 -18.12 -2.35
N ILE A 77 -1.81 -19.14 -1.50
CA ILE A 77 -2.37 -19.18 -0.15
C ILE A 77 -1.82 -18.03 0.72
N THR A 78 -0.52 -17.74 0.62
CA THR A 78 0.11 -16.68 1.42
C THR A 78 -0.41 -15.30 1.04
N HIS A 79 -0.61 -15.02 -0.26
CA HIS A 79 -1.23 -13.77 -0.72
C HIS A 79 -2.69 -13.64 -0.25
N TRP A 80 -3.45 -14.73 -0.28
CA TRP A 80 -4.80 -14.74 0.26
C TRP A 80 -4.82 -14.49 1.77
N LEU A 81 -3.91 -15.13 2.53
CA LEU A 81 -3.76 -14.91 3.96
C LEU A 81 -3.38 -13.47 4.28
N ASP A 82 -2.43 -12.88 3.55
CA ASP A 82 -2.03 -11.49 3.72
C ASP A 82 -3.20 -10.51 3.59
N THR A 83 -4.14 -10.80 2.67
CA THR A 83 -5.38 -10.04 2.48
C THR A 83 -6.32 -10.12 3.69
N ILE A 84 -6.33 -11.24 4.42
CA ILE A 84 -7.17 -11.46 5.61
C ILE A 84 -6.51 -10.97 6.89
N VAL A 85 -5.21 -11.23 7.02
CA VAL A 85 -4.42 -10.96 8.22
C VAL A 85 -4.19 -9.46 8.39
N THR A 86 -3.86 -8.74 7.31
CA THR A 86 -3.63 -7.29 7.35
C THR A 86 -4.79 -6.50 7.99
N PRO A 87 -6.07 -6.67 7.58
CA PRO A 87 -7.18 -5.94 8.21
C PRO A 87 -7.49 -6.40 9.64
N LEU A 88 -7.19 -7.64 10.01
CA LEU A 88 -7.36 -8.13 11.39
C LEU A 88 -6.36 -7.46 12.33
N PHE A 89 -5.09 -7.36 11.93
CA PHE A 89 -4.08 -6.60 12.69
C PHE A 89 -4.48 -5.13 12.80
N ARG A 90 -5.02 -4.53 11.73
CA ARG A 90 -5.53 -3.15 11.73
C ARG A 90 -6.65 -2.90 12.75
N ARG A 91 -7.52 -3.89 13.01
CA ARG A 91 -8.61 -3.77 13.99
C ARG A 91 -8.15 -3.95 15.43
N SER A 92 -7.08 -4.70 15.66
CA SER A 92 -6.53 -4.84 17.00
C SER A 92 -6.04 -3.48 17.49
N LYS A 93 -6.60 -2.99 18.60
CA LYS A 93 -6.27 -1.70 19.25
C LYS A 93 -4.82 -1.61 19.77
N LEU A 94 -3.92 -2.47 19.31
CA LEU A 94 -2.49 -2.42 19.59
C LEU A 94 -1.87 -1.26 18.79
N GLN A 95 -2.29 -0.03 19.12
CA GLN A 95 -1.78 1.22 18.53
C GLN A 95 -0.25 1.31 18.66
N GLY A 96 0.33 0.67 19.68
CA GLY A 96 1.77 0.54 19.85
C GLY A 96 2.49 -0.34 18.82
N ILE A 97 1.77 -1.11 18.00
CA ILE A 97 2.35 -1.94 16.92
C ILE A 97 1.98 -1.40 15.53
N ALA A 98 0.98 -0.54 15.41
CA ALA A 98 0.60 0.07 14.13
C ALA A 98 1.74 0.88 13.45
N TRP A 99 2.72 1.38 14.21
CA TRP A 99 3.93 2.00 13.66
C TRP A 99 4.88 1.01 12.95
N LEU A 100 4.73 -0.30 13.21
CA LEU A 100 5.48 -1.41 12.61
C LEU A 100 4.73 -2.01 11.41
N GLU A 101 3.74 -1.35 10.82
CA GLU A 101 3.18 -1.79 9.53
C GLU A 101 3.89 -1.05 8.38
N PRO A 102 4.81 -1.71 7.64
CA PRO A 102 5.55 -1.07 6.57
C PRO A 102 4.63 -0.70 5.40
N LYS A 103 3.58 -1.52 5.18
CA LYS A 103 2.53 -1.24 4.17
C LYS A 103 1.79 0.06 4.42
N TYR A 104 1.60 0.50 5.66
CA TYR A 104 0.80 1.69 5.94
C TYR A 104 1.54 2.98 5.60
N ARG A 105 2.86 3.01 5.86
CA ARG A 105 3.72 4.12 5.41
C ARG A 105 3.79 4.15 3.89
N GLY A 106 3.98 2.98 3.24
CA GLY A 106 4.02 2.86 1.78
C GLY A 106 2.72 3.34 1.13
N ARG A 107 1.56 2.84 1.57
CA ARG A 107 0.26 3.22 0.98
C ARG A 107 -0.01 4.72 1.05
N ARG A 108 0.34 5.38 2.16
CA ARG A 108 0.19 6.83 2.27
C ARG A 108 1.11 7.58 1.30
N LEU A 109 2.34 7.10 1.10
CA LEU A 109 3.27 7.69 0.15
C LEU A 109 2.82 7.48 -1.30
N ILE A 110 2.35 6.28 -1.64
CA ILE A 110 1.79 5.95 -2.95
C ILE A 110 0.57 6.84 -3.25
N LEU A 111 -0.41 6.89 -2.34
CA LEU A 111 -1.60 7.73 -2.52
C LEU A 111 -1.26 9.22 -2.62
N ARG A 112 -0.23 9.70 -1.90
CA ARG A 112 0.26 11.07 -2.06
C ARG A 112 0.86 11.28 -3.45
N ALA A 113 1.76 10.41 -3.89
CA ALA A 113 2.37 10.51 -5.22
C ALA A 113 1.32 10.47 -6.34
N LEU A 114 0.34 9.57 -6.25
CA LEU A 114 -0.77 9.50 -7.22
C LEU A 114 -1.66 10.75 -7.18
N ARG A 115 -1.97 11.25 -5.98
CA ARG A 115 -2.71 12.51 -5.82
C ARG A 115 -1.96 13.69 -6.44
N ASP A 116 -0.65 13.76 -6.22
CA ASP A 116 0.21 14.80 -6.81
C ASP A 116 0.23 14.68 -8.34
N ALA A 117 0.32 13.46 -8.88
CA ALA A 117 0.23 13.20 -10.32
C ALA A 117 -1.08 13.71 -10.93
N VAL A 118 -2.22 13.36 -10.31
CA VAL A 118 -3.56 13.81 -10.74
C VAL A 118 -3.66 15.33 -10.66
N LEU A 119 -3.19 15.95 -9.58
CA LEU A 119 -3.23 17.40 -9.41
C LEU A 119 -2.34 18.14 -10.41
N ASN A 120 -1.17 17.59 -10.74
CA ASN A 120 -0.29 18.16 -11.76
C ASN A 120 -0.99 18.19 -13.13
N LYS A 121 -1.66 17.08 -13.52
CA LYS A 121 -2.43 17.02 -14.76
C LYS A 121 -3.63 17.95 -14.78
N LEU A 122 -4.38 18.04 -13.69
CA LEU A 122 -5.49 18.99 -13.57
C LEU A 122 -4.99 20.45 -13.58
N SER A 123 -3.83 20.71 -12.98
CA SER A 123 -3.17 22.02 -13.02
C SER A 123 -2.79 22.40 -14.44
N ASP A 124 -2.17 21.49 -15.19
CA ASP A 124 -1.84 21.70 -16.61
C ASP A 124 -3.09 21.95 -17.46
N ARG A 125 -4.15 21.16 -17.24
CA ARG A 125 -5.45 21.38 -17.90
C ARG A 125 -6.03 22.75 -17.54
N PHE A 126 -5.96 23.19 -16.28
CA PHE A 126 -6.46 24.50 -15.87
C PHE A 126 -5.74 25.66 -16.59
N LEU A 127 -4.45 25.48 -16.91
CA LEU A 127 -3.70 26.46 -17.70
C LEU A 127 -4.14 26.49 -19.17
N THR A 128 -4.37 25.31 -19.75
CA THR A 128 -4.54 25.14 -21.21
C THR A 128 -6.00 25.16 -21.68
N ASP A 129 -6.94 24.66 -20.88
CA ASP A 129 -8.36 24.53 -21.21
C ASP A 129 -9.17 25.65 -20.52
N GLU A 130 -9.58 26.66 -21.30
CA GLU A 130 -10.37 27.79 -20.81
C GLU A 130 -11.73 27.36 -20.26
N ALA A 131 -12.39 26.39 -20.89
CA ALA A 131 -13.70 25.92 -20.45
C ALA A 131 -13.61 25.21 -19.10
N PHE A 132 -12.58 24.38 -18.89
CA PHE A 132 -12.33 23.75 -17.60
C PHE A 132 -11.99 24.77 -16.52
N ARG A 133 -11.13 25.75 -16.83
CA ARG A 133 -10.78 26.85 -15.92
C ARG A 133 -12.02 27.64 -15.48
N ASP A 134 -12.88 28.01 -16.43
CA ASP A 134 -14.09 28.78 -16.12
C ASP A 134 -15.09 27.95 -15.30
N LYS A 135 -15.22 26.64 -15.57
CA LYS A 135 -15.99 25.71 -14.71
C LYS A 135 -15.47 25.72 -13.26
N VAL A 136 -14.17 25.55 -13.06
CA VAL A 136 -13.55 25.56 -11.72
C VAL A 136 -13.81 26.89 -11.00
N LEU A 137 -13.59 28.02 -11.66
CA LEU A 137 -13.78 29.35 -11.08
C LEU A 137 -15.25 29.66 -10.79
N SER A 138 -16.17 29.19 -11.63
CA SER A 138 -17.61 29.30 -11.39
C SER A 138 -18.04 28.50 -10.16
N HIS A 139 -17.50 27.29 -9.98
CA HIS A 139 -17.76 26.45 -8.80
C HIS A 139 -17.24 27.11 -7.52
N VAL A 140 -16.03 27.68 -7.56
CA VAL A 140 -15.44 28.45 -6.44
C VAL A 140 -16.31 29.64 -6.06
N SER A 141 -16.83 30.37 -7.04
CA SER A 141 -17.70 31.53 -6.81
C SER A 141 -19.04 31.11 -6.20
N GLY A 142 -19.65 30.03 -6.72
CA GLY A 142 -20.87 29.44 -6.17
C GLY A 142 -20.70 28.96 -4.72
N LEU A 143 -19.55 28.36 -4.41
CA LEU A 143 -19.17 27.96 -3.05
C LEU A 143 -19.05 29.19 -2.12
N GLN A 144 -18.44 30.28 -2.58
CA GLN A 144 -18.34 31.52 -1.81
C GLN A 144 -19.70 32.16 -1.51
N ASP A 145 -20.60 32.16 -2.50
CA ASP A 145 -21.95 32.71 -2.34
C ASP A 145 -22.83 31.83 -1.46
N PHE A 146 -22.67 30.51 -1.53
CA PHE A 146 -23.34 29.57 -0.63
C PHE A 146 -22.88 29.76 0.81
N ALA A 147 -21.57 29.81 1.08
CA ALA A 147 -21.04 30.01 2.42
C ALA A 147 -21.42 31.36 3.03
N ARG A 148 -21.40 32.44 2.22
CA ARG A 148 -21.89 33.77 2.63
C ARG A 148 -23.36 33.74 3.05
N ARG A 149 -24.22 33.04 2.29
CA ARG A 149 -25.64 32.86 2.65
C ARG A 149 -25.83 31.99 3.89
N ALA A 150 -24.98 30.99 4.08
CA ALA A 150 -25.02 30.10 5.24
C ALA A 150 -24.37 30.69 6.50
N GLY A 151 -23.70 31.84 6.41
CA GLY A 151 -22.94 32.43 7.52
C GLY A 151 -21.78 31.55 7.99
N GLN A 152 -21.20 30.75 7.09
CA GLN A 152 -20.12 29.80 7.40
C GLN A 152 -18.77 30.35 6.89
N GLU A 153 -17.70 30.05 7.63
CA GLU A 153 -16.34 30.37 7.21
C GLU A 153 -15.86 29.38 6.15
N LEU A 154 -15.27 29.90 5.06
CA LEU A 154 -14.66 29.08 4.03
C LEU A 154 -13.20 28.75 4.38
N PRO A 155 -12.64 27.65 3.85
CA PRO A 155 -11.21 27.43 3.87
C PRO A 155 -10.45 28.66 3.36
N GLU A 156 -9.34 29.01 4.00
CA GLU A 156 -8.55 30.22 3.72
C GLU A 156 -8.21 30.39 2.23
N ILE A 157 -7.88 29.27 1.57
CA ILE A 157 -7.57 29.19 0.13
C ILE A 157 -8.71 29.75 -0.74
N VAL A 158 -9.97 29.53 -0.33
CA VAL A 158 -11.17 29.98 -1.03
C VAL A 158 -11.64 31.34 -0.51
N ALA A 159 -11.51 31.60 0.79
CA ALA A 159 -12.01 32.81 1.45
C ALA A 159 -11.24 34.08 1.07
N GLY A 160 -9.92 33.98 0.90
CA GLY A 160 -9.02 35.13 0.88
C GLY A 160 -8.98 35.96 -0.41
N VAL A 161 -9.85 35.70 -1.39
CA VAL A 161 -9.71 36.25 -2.75
C VAL A 161 -11.08 36.62 -3.32
N ARG A 162 -11.26 37.88 -3.74
CA ARG A 162 -12.47 38.36 -4.44
C ARG A 162 -12.49 37.80 -5.87
N GLY A 163 -13.67 37.52 -6.43
CA GLY A 163 -13.86 36.67 -7.63
C GLY A 163 -12.93 36.93 -8.83
N GLY A 164 -12.53 38.18 -9.12
CA GLY A 164 -11.58 38.49 -10.19
C GLY A 164 -10.12 38.14 -9.86
N ASP A 165 -9.74 38.20 -8.59
CA ASP A 165 -8.37 37.93 -8.14
C ASP A 165 -8.06 36.42 -8.14
N HIS A 166 -9.08 35.55 -8.03
CA HIS A 166 -8.90 34.08 -8.05
C HIS A 166 -8.34 33.61 -9.39
N ARG A 167 -8.89 34.12 -10.50
CA ARG A 167 -8.38 33.79 -11.84
C ARG A 167 -6.91 34.17 -11.95
N ARG A 168 -6.56 35.41 -11.58
CA ARG A 168 -5.19 35.91 -11.69
C ARG A 168 -4.22 35.11 -10.82
N ARG A 169 -4.53 34.93 -9.52
CA ARG A 169 -3.68 34.15 -8.60
C ARG A 169 -3.55 32.70 -9.03
N ALA A 170 -4.63 32.04 -9.45
CA ALA A 170 -4.57 30.66 -9.90
C ALA A 170 -3.81 30.50 -11.24
N MET A 171 -3.68 31.55 -12.05
CA MET A 171 -2.83 31.52 -13.24
C MET A 171 -1.36 31.73 -12.87
N ASP A 172 -1.08 32.71 -12.02
CA ASP A 172 0.28 33.15 -11.71
C ASP A 172 0.99 32.27 -10.65
N ASP A 173 0.25 31.67 -9.72
CA ASP A 173 0.79 30.88 -8.60
C ASP A 173 0.37 29.40 -8.71
N TYR A 174 1.37 28.55 -8.96
CA TYR A 174 1.21 27.10 -9.02
C TYR A 174 0.70 26.50 -7.70
N LEU A 175 1.21 26.94 -6.55
CA LEU A 175 0.81 26.39 -5.26
C LEU A 175 -0.64 26.74 -4.94
N HIS A 176 -1.04 27.99 -5.23
CA HIS A 176 -2.43 28.40 -5.08
C HIS A 176 -3.36 27.57 -5.96
N ARG A 177 -3.02 27.37 -7.25
CA ARG A 177 -3.78 26.51 -8.18
C ARG A 177 -3.86 25.07 -7.71
N TRP A 178 -2.73 24.50 -7.26
CA TRP A 178 -2.64 23.14 -6.76
C TRP A 178 -3.56 22.93 -5.54
N HIS A 179 -3.52 23.85 -4.58
CA HIS A 179 -4.37 23.81 -3.39
C HIS A 179 -5.84 24.04 -3.72
N LEU A 180 -6.14 24.96 -4.64
CA LEU A 180 -7.49 25.23 -5.10
C LEU A 180 -8.12 23.97 -5.71
N LEU A 181 -7.45 23.38 -6.70
CA LEU A 181 -7.89 22.14 -7.35
C LEU A 181 -8.01 20.99 -6.35
N GLY A 182 -7.04 20.86 -5.45
CA GLY A 182 -7.07 19.83 -4.40
C GLY A 182 -8.15 19.99 -3.34
N THR A 183 -8.80 21.16 -3.30
CA THR A 183 -9.94 21.46 -2.42
C THR A 183 -11.27 21.28 -3.15
N VAL A 184 -11.37 21.73 -4.40
CA VAL A 184 -12.65 21.81 -5.12
C VAL A 184 -12.96 20.61 -6.00
N VAL A 185 -11.95 19.83 -6.41
CA VAL A 185 -12.13 18.65 -7.26
C VAL A 185 -12.19 17.38 -6.40
N ARG A 186 -13.09 16.45 -6.75
CA ARG A 186 -13.19 15.14 -6.10
C ARG A 186 -12.08 14.21 -6.60
N LEU A 187 -10.91 14.32 -5.97
CA LEU A 187 -9.71 13.58 -6.40
C LEU A 187 -9.78 12.06 -6.19
N ASP A 188 -10.55 11.57 -5.22
CA ASP A 188 -10.50 10.17 -4.80
C ASP A 188 -10.82 9.20 -5.94
N ALA A 189 -11.80 9.52 -6.78
CA ALA A 189 -12.16 8.68 -7.93
C ALA A 189 -10.99 8.57 -8.92
N TYR A 190 -10.33 9.70 -9.22
CA TYR A 190 -9.19 9.74 -10.14
C TYR A 190 -7.94 9.10 -9.55
N VAL A 191 -7.71 9.24 -8.24
CA VAL A 191 -6.59 8.59 -7.54
C VAL A 191 -6.78 7.08 -7.50
N GLU A 192 -8.00 6.58 -7.26
CA GLU A 192 -8.28 5.14 -7.34
C GLU A 192 -8.14 4.61 -8.78
N SER A 193 -8.63 5.33 -9.80
CA SER A 193 -8.38 4.94 -11.20
C SER A 193 -6.89 4.98 -11.57
N ALA A 194 -6.13 5.95 -11.08
CA ALA A 194 -4.68 6.00 -11.29
C ALA A 194 -3.95 4.88 -10.55
N LYS A 195 -4.48 4.45 -9.40
CA LYS A 195 -3.98 3.29 -8.64
C LYS A 195 -4.23 1.98 -9.39
N GLU A 196 -5.38 1.82 -10.04
CA GLU A 196 -5.64 0.67 -10.92
C GLU A 196 -4.70 0.66 -12.14
N ASP A 197 -4.34 1.84 -12.67
CA ASP A 197 -3.38 1.92 -13.78
C ASP A 197 -1.94 1.59 -13.35
N LEU A 198 -1.62 1.67 -12.05
CA LEU A 198 -0.29 1.42 -11.50
C LEU A 198 0.22 0.00 -11.83
N ASP A 199 -0.68 -0.98 -11.86
CA ASP A 199 -0.36 -2.37 -12.20
C ASP A 199 0.18 -2.52 -13.63
N TYR A 200 -0.17 -1.58 -14.52
CA TYR A 200 0.29 -1.56 -15.91
C TYR A 200 1.51 -0.68 -16.14
N VAL A 201 1.96 0.09 -15.14
CA VAL A 201 3.14 0.97 -15.26
C VAL A 201 4.43 0.16 -15.40
N GLY A 202 4.55 -0.97 -14.69
CA GLY A 202 5.72 -1.85 -14.75
C GLY A 202 6.07 -2.28 -16.19
N PRO A 203 5.14 -2.90 -16.93
CA PRO A 203 5.34 -3.24 -18.34
C PRO A 203 5.67 -2.05 -19.25
N ARG A 204 5.12 -0.86 -18.98
CA ARG A 204 5.38 0.35 -19.78
C ARG A 204 6.75 0.98 -19.49
N LEU A 205 7.33 0.73 -18.31
CA LEU A 205 8.70 1.15 -17.99
C LEU A 205 9.73 0.33 -18.78
N LEU A 206 9.40 -0.92 -19.13
CA LEU A 206 10.28 -1.79 -19.90
C LEU A 206 10.60 -1.15 -21.26
N GLY A 207 11.88 -0.85 -21.51
CA GLY A 207 12.35 -0.23 -22.74
C GLY A 207 12.28 1.30 -22.77
N ARG A 208 11.61 1.96 -21.81
CA ARG A 208 11.69 3.42 -21.62
C ARG A 208 12.70 3.81 -20.55
N GLU A 209 12.64 3.15 -19.40
CA GLU A 209 13.40 3.49 -18.20
C GLU A 209 13.92 2.19 -17.54
N ASP A 210 14.83 1.50 -18.24
CA ASP A 210 15.33 0.16 -17.86
C ASP A 210 15.93 0.11 -16.44
N GLN A 211 16.58 1.19 -15.99
CA GLN A 211 17.13 1.27 -14.64
C GLN A 211 16.02 1.23 -13.58
N LEU A 212 14.97 2.03 -13.77
CA LEU A 212 13.86 2.12 -12.84
C LEU A 212 13.05 0.81 -12.83
N TYR A 213 12.82 0.23 -14.01
CA TYR A 213 12.21 -1.09 -14.13
C TYR A 213 13.05 -2.16 -13.41
N GLY A 214 14.37 -2.15 -13.58
CA GLY A 214 15.27 -3.08 -12.91
C GLY A 214 15.25 -2.98 -11.39
N GLU A 215 15.13 -1.76 -10.85
CA GLU A 215 14.96 -1.52 -9.41
C GLU A 215 13.62 -2.03 -8.89
N TYR A 216 12.53 -1.72 -9.60
CA TYR A 216 11.18 -2.22 -9.31
C TYR A 216 11.14 -3.75 -9.33
N ASP A 217 11.58 -4.38 -10.42
CA ASP A 217 11.60 -5.84 -10.59
C ASP A 217 12.40 -6.52 -9.48
N ARG A 218 13.59 -5.99 -9.16
CA ARG A 218 14.43 -6.52 -8.08
C ARG A 218 13.70 -6.48 -6.73
N GLN A 219 13.12 -5.34 -6.37
CA GLN A 219 12.41 -5.16 -5.09
C GLN A 219 11.15 -6.00 -5.01
N ASN A 220 10.40 -6.10 -6.11
CA ASN A 220 9.19 -6.92 -6.21
C ASN A 220 9.53 -8.41 -6.07
N ALA A 221 10.51 -8.89 -6.84
CA ALA A 221 10.94 -10.29 -6.79
C ALA A 221 11.54 -10.67 -5.42
N GLU A 222 12.22 -9.73 -4.73
CA GLU A 222 12.72 -9.96 -3.37
C GLU A 222 11.59 -9.96 -2.34
N GLY A 223 10.62 -9.05 -2.47
CA GLY A 223 9.43 -9.01 -1.64
C GLY A 223 8.62 -10.31 -1.72
N SER A 224 8.34 -10.75 -2.94
CA SER A 224 7.61 -11.99 -3.23
C SER A 224 8.33 -13.24 -2.67
N LEU A 225 9.65 -13.33 -2.82
CA LEU A 225 10.44 -14.42 -2.23
C LEU A 225 10.29 -14.48 -0.70
N ARG A 226 10.46 -13.33 -0.02
CA ARG A 226 10.39 -13.26 1.45
C ARG A 226 8.99 -13.57 1.97
N ILE A 227 7.96 -13.05 1.33
CA ILE A 227 6.55 -13.34 1.66
C ILE A 227 6.27 -14.83 1.41
N GLY A 228 6.67 -15.37 0.26
CA GLY A 228 6.43 -16.77 -0.08
C GLY A 228 7.09 -17.79 0.85
N LEU A 229 8.22 -17.43 1.44
CA LEU A 229 8.92 -18.27 2.42
C LEU A 229 8.27 -18.26 3.81
N PHE A 230 7.38 -17.32 4.11
CA PHE A 230 6.76 -17.19 5.44
C PHE A 230 6.09 -18.48 5.91
N LEU A 231 5.11 -18.98 5.15
CA LEU A 231 4.30 -20.12 5.55
C LEU A 231 5.11 -21.44 5.57
N PRO A 232 5.91 -21.79 4.54
CA PRO A 232 6.75 -22.98 4.58
C PRO A 232 7.74 -22.98 5.75
N LEU A 233 8.38 -21.83 6.05
CA LEU A 233 9.32 -21.74 7.16
C LEU A 233 8.61 -21.83 8.52
N ALA A 234 7.47 -21.17 8.68
CA ALA A 234 6.67 -21.29 9.91
C ALA A 234 6.26 -22.75 10.15
N PHE A 235 5.84 -23.46 9.10
CA PHE A 235 5.56 -24.89 9.17
C PHE A 235 6.79 -25.71 9.55
N LEU A 236 7.93 -25.49 8.89
CA LEU A 236 9.17 -26.21 9.20
C LEU A 236 9.61 -26.01 10.65
N VAL A 237 9.54 -24.77 11.17
CA VAL A 237 9.85 -24.46 12.58
C VAL A 237 8.89 -25.19 13.52
N ALA A 238 7.59 -25.21 13.22
CA ALA A 238 6.61 -25.94 14.02
C ALA A 238 6.89 -27.45 14.03
N VAL A 239 7.22 -28.05 12.88
CA VAL A 239 7.60 -29.46 12.78
C VAL A 239 8.86 -29.75 13.61
N LEU A 240 9.89 -28.91 13.51
CA LEU A 240 11.12 -29.04 14.31
C LEU A 240 10.83 -28.91 15.81
N ALA A 241 9.96 -27.99 16.19
CA ALA A 241 9.55 -27.81 17.58
C ALA A 241 8.88 -29.07 18.16
N LEU A 242 8.03 -29.72 17.36
CA LEU A 242 7.31 -30.94 17.76
C LEU A 242 8.16 -32.20 17.69
N ARG A 243 9.07 -32.31 16.71
CA ARG A 243 9.85 -33.53 16.44
C ARG A 243 11.21 -33.56 17.12
N VAL A 244 11.83 -32.41 17.30
CA VAL A 244 13.22 -32.29 17.79
C VAL A 244 13.25 -31.68 19.18
N SER A 245 12.76 -30.44 19.33
CA SER A 245 12.80 -29.76 20.62
C SER A 245 11.90 -28.50 20.64
N PRO A 246 11.10 -28.26 21.71
CA PRO A 246 10.29 -27.05 21.83
C PRO A 246 11.12 -25.75 21.83
N TRP A 247 12.42 -25.84 22.14
CA TRP A 247 13.37 -24.72 22.03
C TRP A 247 13.57 -24.21 20.59
N CYS A 248 13.01 -24.88 19.58
CA CYS A 248 12.96 -24.36 18.21
C CYS A 248 11.87 -23.28 18.02
N LEU A 249 10.88 -23.16 18.91
CA LEU A 249 9.78 -22.18 18.76
C LEU A 249 10.23 -20.72 18.61
N PRO A 250 11.26 -20.22 19.32
CA PRO A 250 11.79 -18.88 19.09
C PRO A 250 12.22 -18.60 17.64
N ALA A 251 12.54 -19.63 16.85
CA ALA A 251 12.86 -19.48 15.44
C ALA A 251 11.68 -18.98 14.58
N LEU A 252 10.44 -18.98 15.11
CA LEU A 252 9.28 -18.34 14.46
C LEU A 252 9.46 -16.83 14.25
N ILE A 253 10.40 -16.19 14.96
CA ILE A 253 10.75 -14.80 14.70
C ILE A 253 11.27 -14.58 13.27
N VAL A 254 11.94 -15.59 12.68
CA VAL A 254 12.51 -15.52 11.33
C VAL A 254 11.44 -15.38 10.26
N PRO A 255 10.44 -16.28 10.12
CA PRO A 255 9.39 -16.12 9.13
C PRO A 255 8.59 -14.82 9.34
N VAL A 256 8.29 -14.43 10.59
CA VAL A 256 7.59 -13.17 10.87
C VAL A 256 8.40 -11.96 10.37
N THR A 257 9.71 -11.96 10.61
CA THR A 257 10.62 -10.91 10.12
C THR A 257 10.67 -10.89 8.60
N LEU A 258 10.71 -12.05 7.94
CA LEU A 258 10.67 -12.15 6.47
C LEU A 258 9.36 -11.61 5.90
N LEU A 259 8.21 -11.91 6.52
CA LEU A 259 6.92 -11.37 6.11
C LEU A 259 6.90 -9.84 6.18
N TYR A 260 7.44 -9.26 7.26
CA TYR A 260 7.57 -7.82 7.44
C TYR A 260 8.50 -7.19 6.39
N LEU A 261 9.72 -7.73 6.24
CA LEU A 261 10.72 -7.23 5.30
C LEU A 261 10.29 -7.41 3.85
N GLY A 262 9.55 -8.48 3.54
CA GLY A 262 8.98 -8.72 2.22
C GLY A 262 7.88 -7.72 1.88
N SER A 263 6.95 -7.50 2.81
CA SER A 263 5.89 -6.49 2.67
C SER A 263 6.45 -5.07 2.50
N SER A 264 7.53 -4.74 3.20
CA SER A 264 8.22 -3.46 3.04
C SER A 264 8.89 -3.30 1.68
N SER A 265 9.51 -4.36 1.15
CA SER A 265 10.15 -4.33 -0.17
C SER A 265 9.12 -4.15 -1.29
N TRP A 266 7.97 -4.82 -1.16
CA TRP A 266 6.88 -4.70 -2.13
C TRP A 266 6.28 -3.28 -2.14
N ALA A 267 6.05 -2.70 -0.95
CA ALA A 267 5.58 -1.32 -0.84
C ALA A 267 6.56 -0.29 -1.41
N ALA A 268 7.87 -0.53 -1.29
CA ALA A 268 8.90 0.32 -1.91
C ALA A 268 8.87 0.21 -3.44
N ALA A 269 8.65 -0.99 -3.98
CA ALA A 269 8.51 -1.22 -5.42
C ALA A 269 7.31 -0.44 -5.99
N GLU A 270 6.14 -0.53 -5.35
CA GLU A 270 4.94 0.22 -5.76
C GLU A 270 5.15 1.74 -5.65
N GLN A 271 5.86 2.21 -4.61
CA GLN A 271 6.20 3.62 -4.48
C GLN A 271 7.06 4.12 -5.65
N ASN A 272 8.03 3.32 -6.11
CA ASN A 272 8.84 3.67 -7.27
C ASN A 272 8.00 3.82 -8.54
N LEU A 273 7.01 2.94 -8.75
CA LEU A 273 6.05 3.09 -9.86
C LEU A 273 5.22 4.37 -9.73
N ALA A 274 4.72 4.67 -8.52
CA ALA A 274 3.88 5.84 -8.28
C ALA A 274 4.66 7.15 -8.48
N VAL A 275 5.93 7.17 -8.06
CA VAL A 275 6.84 8.32 -8.30
C VAL A 275 7.15 8.46 -9.78
N ALA A 276 7.38 7.36 -10.51
CA ALA A 276 7.60 7.39 -11.95
C ALA A 276 6.40 7.96 -12.70
N LEU A 277 5.20 7.56 -12.29
CA LEU A 277 3.94 8.07 -12.82
C LEU A 277 3.76 9.56 -12.52
N ALA A 278 4.02 9.98 -11.28
CA ALA A 278 3.92 11.38 -10.85
C ALA A 278 4.94 12.30 -11.53
N ALA A 279 6.11 11.76 -11.87
CA ALA A 279 7.15 12.45 -12.63
C ALA A 279 6.91 12.42 -14.16
N GLU A 280 5.76 11.91 -14.61
CA GLU A 280 5.37 11.80 -16.02
C GLU A 280 6.39 11.03 -16.89
N ARG A 281 7.18 10.13 -16.28
CA ARG A 281 8.14 9.28 -17.01
C ARG A 281 7.46 8.19 -17.83
N VAL A 282 6.21 7.89 -17.48
CA VAL A 282 5.38 6.89 -18.14
C VAL A 282 4.04 7.51 -18.45
N GLU A 283 3.56 7.27 -19.67
CA GLU A 283 2.22 7.69 -20.08
C GLU A 283 1.18 6.81 -19.37
N SER A 284 0.25 7.46 -18.68
CA SER A 284 -0.91 6.81 -18.09
C SER A 284 -2.15 7.19 -18.89
N PRO A 285 -2.82 6.22 -19.55
CA PRO A 285 -4.08 6.46 -20.23
C PRO A 285 -5.11 7.11 -19.29
N THR A 286 -5.17 6.67 -18.02
CA THR A 286 -6.07 7.23 -17.02
C THR A 286 -5.78 8.70 -16.74
N LEU A 287 -4.51 9.07 -16.59
CA LEU A 287 -4.12 10.47 -16.39
C LEU A 287 -4.31 11.32 -17.65
N GLU A 288 -4.14 10.73 -18.83
CA GLU A 288 -4.40 11.41 -20.11
C GLU A 288 -5.90 11.67 -20.34
N LEU A 289 -6.77 10.76 -19.89
CA LEU A 289 -8.22 10.98 -19.89
C LEU A 289 -8.62 12.20 -19.05
N LEU A 290 -7.85 12.60 -18.03
CA LEU A 290 -8.14 13.81 -17.26
C LEU A 290 -8.06 15.09 -18.10
N LYS A 291 -7.38 15.08 -19.24
CA LYS A 291 -7.32 16.23 -20.15
C LYS A 291 -8.67 16.54 -20.79
N SER A 292 -9.53 15.54 -20.95
CA SER A 292 -10.83 15.67 -21.63
C SER A 292 -12.04 15.29 -20.78
N ALA A 293 -11.85 14.53 -19.69
CA ALA A 293 -12.93 14.05 -18.84
C ALA A 293 -13.74 15.19 -18.21
N ASP A 294 -15.03 15.00 -17.96
CA ASP A 294 -15.78 15.94 -17.12
C ASP A 294 -15.39 15.71 -15.66
N VAL A 295 -15.02 16.79 -14.97
CA VAL A 295 -14.44 16.71 -13.63
C VAL A 295 -15.53 16.87 -12.59
N GLU A 296 -15.64 15.90 -11.68
CA GLU A 296 -16.60 15.96 -10.57
C GLU A 296 -16.06 16.91 -9.49
N PHE A 297 -16.85 17.93 -9.17
CA PHE A 297 -16.54 18.88 -8.10
C PHE A 297 -17.07 18.39 -6.75
N VAL A 298 -16.38 18.75 -5.67
CA VAL A 298 -16.84 18.45 -4.31
C VAL A 298 -18.13 19.25 -4.04
N PRO A 299 -19.21 18.59 -3.58
CA PRO A 299 -20.46 19.27 -3.22
C PRO A 299 -20.25 20.37 -2.17
N PHE A 300 -20.98 21.48 -2.30
CA PHE A 300 -20.85 22.63 -1.41
C PHE A 300 -21.11 22.27 0.05
N GLU A 301 -22.05 21.36 0.30
CA GLU A 301 -22.45 20.90 1.62
C GLU A 301 -21.27 20.23 2.36
N LEU A 302 -20.43 19.49 1.62
CA LEU A 302 -19.28 18.80 2.20
C LEU A 302 -18.14 19.78 2.56
N LEU A 303 -17.93 20.80 1.75
CA LEU A 303 -16.88 21.80 1.99
C LEU A 303 -17.25 22.80 3.10
N VAL A 304 -18.51 23.20 3.17
CA VAL A 304 -18.95 24.30 4.04
C VAL A 304 -19.38 23.80 5.43
N LEU A 305 -20.04 22.65 5.52
CA LEU A 305 -20.58 22.20 6.81
C LEU A 305 -19.55 21.53 7.72
N GLY A 306 -18.28 21.42 7.28
CA GLY A 306 -17.22 20.78 8.04
C GLY A 306 -17.53 19.34 8.46
N ARG A 307 -18.59 18.73 7.90
CA ARG A 307 -18.92 17.33 8.11
C ARG A 307 -17.88 16.55 7.33
N VAL A 308 -16.77 16.26 8.02
CA VAL A 308 -15.79 15.28 7.60
C VAL A 308 -16.56 14.00 7.33
N VAL A 309 -16.82 13.71 6.04
CA VAL A 309 -17.36 12.41 5.66
C VAL A 309 -16.33 11.39 6.14
N PRO A 310 -16.73 10.39 6.95
CA PRO A 310 -15.81 9.35 7.38
C PRO A 310 -15.19 8.68 6.15
N GLY A 311 -13.89 8.91 5.92
CA GLY A 311 -13.19 8.51 4.69
C GLY A 311 -12.45 9.66 3.99
N TYR A 312 -12.92 10.90 4.16
CA TYR A 312 -12.28 12.11 3.67
C TYR A 312 -11.27 12.62 4.69
N SER A 313 -10.13 11.92 4.83
CA SER A 313 -8.96 12.49 5.50
C SER A 313 -8.40 13.56 4.57
N ALA A 314 -8.92 14.79 4.66
CA ALA A 314 -8.27 15.95 4.06
C ALA A 314 -6.78 15.87 4.46
N GLY A 315 -5.89 15.71 3.48
CA GLY A 315 -4.47 15.43 3.68
C GLY A 315 -3.70 16.58 4.32
N TYR A 316 -4.35 17.41 5.13
CA TYR A 316 -3.75 18.44 5.95
C TYR A 316 -3.30 17.82 7.28
N PRO A 317 -2.00 17.56 7.48
CA PRO A 317 -1.48 17.12 8.78
C PRO A 317 -1.66 18.15 9.91
N ASN A 318 -2.16 19.36 9.62
CA ASN A 318 -2.21 20.50 10.54
C ASN A 318 -3.57 21.19 10.66
N ALA A 319 -4.68 20.61 10.18
CA ALA A 319 -5.99 21.09 10.58
C ALA A 319 -6.18 20.76 12.07
N ARG A 320 -5.67 21.63 12.95
CA ARG A 320 -6.00 21.61 14.38
C ARG A 320 -7.51 21.51 14.43
N ALA A 321 -8.02 20.44 15.07
CA ALA A 321 -9.43 20.38 15.40
C ALA A 321 -9.84 21.75 15.96
N PRO A 322 -10.97 22.33 15.53
CA PRO A 322 -11.43 23.59 16.07
C PRO A 322 -11.32 23.48 17.58
N ARG A 323 -10.55 24.38 18.21
CA ARG A 323 -10.50 24.47 19.67
C ARG A 323 -11.94 24.64 20.09
N GLU A 324 -12.56 23.54 20.53
CA GLU A 324 -13.79 23.62 21.30
C GLU A 324 -13.52 24.70 22.32
N THR A 325 -14.36 25.72 22.25
CA THR A 325 -14.44 26.79 23.22
C THR A 325 -14.85 26.11 24.51
N GLN A 326 -13.88 25.50 25.21
CA GLN A 326 -14.03 25.06 26.58
C GLN A 326 -14.49 26.31 27.32
N GLY A 327 -15.76 26.26 27.73
CA GLY A 327 -16.43 27.37 28.36
C GLY A 327 -15.57 27.94 29.46
N ARG A 328 -15.48 29.28 29.47
CA ARG A 328 -15.25 30.04 30.69
C ARG A 328 -16.31 29.58 31.70
N ILE A 329 -15.98 28.61 32.54
CA ILE A 329 -16.56 28.53 33.87
C ILE A 329 -15.90 29.67 34.63
N ALA A 330 -16.67 30.72 34.87
CA ALA A 330 -16.28 31.78 35.78
C ALA A 330 -16.06 31.15 37.17
N THR A 331 -14.80 31.01 37.56
CA THR A 331 -14.43 30.68 38.93
C THR A 331 -14.82 31.87 39.80
N VAL A 332 -15.93 31.75 40.52
CA VAL A 332 -16.29 32.66 41.61
C VAL A 332 -15.18 32.54 42.66
N ALA A 333 -14.47 33.65 42.90
CA ALA A 333 -13.41 33.73 43.89
C ALA A 333 -13.98 33.55 45.31
N PRO A 334 -13.41 32.68 46.16
CA PRO A 334 -13.77 32.65 47.57
C PRO A 334 -13.11 33.82 48.30
N SER A 335 -13.95 34.69 48.87
CA SER A 335 -13.59 35.66 49.90
C SER A 335 -12.94 34.93 51.10
N LYS A 336 -11.70 35.30 51.44
CA LYS A 336 -11.06 34.93 52.71
C LYS A 336 -10.37 36.14 53.31
N SER A 337 -11.08 36.76 54.26
CA SER A 337 -10.50 37.55 55.34
C SER A 337 -10.22 36.63 56.53
N MET A 338 -8.96 36.51 56.96
CA MET A 338 -8.61 36.21 58.35
C MET A 338 -7.27 36.86 58.75
N PRO A 339 -7.13 37.31 60.01
CA PRO A 339 -5.99 38.09 60.48
C PRO A 339 -4.78 37.24 60.89
N LYS A 340 -3.60 37.86 60.87
CA LYS A 340 -2.31 37.28 61.29
C LYS A 340 -2.20 37.17 62.81
N PRO A 341 -1.56 36.13 63.37
CA PRO A 341 -1.08 36.15 64.74
C PRO A 341 0.21 36.98 64.86
N LYS A 342 0.31 37.70 65.98
CA LYS A 342 1.47 38.51 66.38
C LYS A 342 2.58 37.59 66.92
N PHE A 343 3.82 37.90 66.55
CA PHE A 343 5.00 37.62 67.37
C PHE A 343 5.32 38.87 68.19
#